data_AF-X0T4E0-F1
#
_entry.id   AF-X0T4E0-F1
#
_cell.length_a   1.000
_cell.length_b   1.000
_cell.length_c   1.000
_cell.angle_alpha   90.00
_cell.angle_beta   90.00
_cell.angle_gamma   90.00
#
_symmetry.space_group_name_H-M   'P 1'
#
loop_
_entity.id
_entity.type
_entity.pdbx_description
1 polymer ?
#
loop_
_entity_poly.entity_id
_entity_poly.type
_entity_poly.pdbx_seq_one_letter_code
_entity_poly.pdbx_strand_id
1 'polypeptide(L)'
;PAWSYPLMVYQPTNEHYYQCIRTHRATAASEPGNTDPDPTWELYWVDLGIAIPDGWEYQYPTGNSWVDDTVYSPMNRGFPTVNVFHEQRLILMANKDNPTALYGSAIGDFFAFTPGPNDDQPFLYVLDSSDTPEIKWARSQRSLILGTSSGEWAINSETTITPTDINAEQQNYAKSLLTLTTHVDTEIFYIEQGGRKLRATRFVQD
;
A
#
# COMPACT_ATOMS: atom_id res chain seq x y z
N PRO A 1 8.70 -3.24 2.23
CA PRO A 1 7.70 -3.68 1.22
C PRO A 1 6.60 -2.64 1.01
N ALA A 2 6.09 -2.56 -0.22
CA ALA A 2 5.04 -1.63 -0.59
C ALA A 2 3.71 -1.94 0.14
N TRP A 3 3.39 -3.22 0.35
CA TRP A 3 2.25 -3.68 1.15
C TRP A 3 2.69 -4.81 2.10
N SER A 4 1.88 -5.11 3.10
CA SER A 4 2.11 -6.27 3.96
C SER A 4 0.85 -6.68 4.72
N TYR A 5 0.71 -8.00 4.94
CA TYR A 5 -0.22 -8.56 5.91
C TYR A 5 0.23 -8.21 7.33
N PRO A 6 -0.71 -8.05 8.28
CA PRO A 6 -0.33 -8.03 9.68
C PRO A 6 0.49 -9.27 10.00
N LEU A 7 1.59 -9.13 10.74
CA LEU A 7 2.36 -10.31 11.10
C LEU A 7 1.66 -11.04 12.23
N MET A 8 1.33 -12.30 12.00
CA MET A 8 0.65 -13.15 12.96
C MET A 8 1.50 -14.36 13.33
N VAL A 9 1.23 -14.97 14.48
CA VAL A 9 1.77 -16.25 14.93
C VAL A 9 0.65 -17.12 15.50
N TYR A 10 0.78 -18.44 15.37
CA TYR A 10 -0.15 -19.41 15.90
C TYR A 10 0.55 -20.14 17.03
N GLN A 11 -0.12 -20.26 18.16
CA GLN A 11 0.39 -20.94 19.34
C GLN A 11 -0.30 -22.31 19.47
N PRO A 12 0.39 -23.42 19.18
CA PRO A 12 -0.21 -24.76 19.24
C PRO A 12 -0.63 -25.20 20.65
N THR A 13 -0.07 -24.61 21.72
CA THR A 13 -0.37 -25.03 23.09
C THR A 13 -1.75 -24.61 23.57
N ASN A 14 -2.25 -23.46 23.11
CA ASN A 14 -3.58 -22.95 23.46
C ASN A 14 -4.50 -22.80 22.24
N GLU A 15 -4.00 -23.06 21.03
CA GLU A 15 -4.69 -22.93 19.75
C GLU A 15 -5.12 -21.50 19.39
N HIS A 16 -4.46 -20.48 19.97
CA HIS A 16 -4.75 -19.07 19.69
C HIS A 16 -3.85 -18.50 18.59
N TYR A 17 -4.39 -17.49 17.91
CA TYR A 17 -3.68 -16.65 16.98
C TYR A 17 -3.31 -15.32 17.64
N TYR A 18 -2.08 -14.86 17.39
CA TYR A 18 -1.56 -13.62 17.93
C TYR A 18 -1.08 -12.72 16.82
N GLN A 19 -1.40 -11.43 16.90
CA GLN A 19 -0.91 -10.42 15.96
C GLN A 19 0.13 -9.54 16.61
N CYS A 20 1.23 -9.31 15.90
CA CYS A 20 2.27 -8.37 16.30
C CYS A 20 1.73 -6.94 16.23
N ILE A 21 1.87 -6.17 17.30
CA ILE A 21 1.46 -4.76 17.40
C ILE A 21 2.67 -3.82 17.50
N ARG A 22 3.84 -4.33 17.88
CA ARG A 22 5.11 -3.59 17.98
C ARG A 22 6.29 -4.47 17.59
N THR A 23 7.34 -3.87 17.04
CA THR A 23 8.56 -4.61 16.68
C THR A 23 9.11 -5.38 17.90
N HIS A 24 9.29 -6.69 17.72
CA HIS A 24 9.65 -7.63 18.76
C HIS A 24 10.71 -8.60 18.23
N ARG A 25 11.78 -8.79 19.00
CA ARG A 25 12.78 -9.83 18.73
C ARG A 25 12.41 -11.05 19.56
N ALA A 26 12.05 -12.13 18.89
CA ALA A 26 11.56 -13.34 19.51
C ALA A 26 12.61 -13.98 20.42
N THR A 27 12.13 -14.46 21.56
CA THR A 27 12.84 -15.39 22.43
C THR A 27 11.91 -16.55 22.79
N ALA A 28 12.43 -17.67 23.26
CA ALA A 28 11.58 -18.77 23.75
C ALA A 28 10.64 -18.35 24.89
N ALA A 29 11.09 -17.42 25.76
CA ALA A 29 10.28 -16.92 26.87
C ALA A 29 9.22 -15.91 26.41
N SER A 30 9.48 -15.13 25.36
CA SER A 30 8.57 -14.09 24.88
C SER A 30 7.58 -14.56 23.81
N GLU A 31 7.42 -15.88 23.66
CA GLU A 31 6.40 -16.48 22.80
C GLU A 31 4.99 -16.18 23.34
N PRO A 32 4.10 -15.58 22.54
CA PRO A 32 2.77 -15.24 23.00
C PRO A 32 1.94 -16.49 23.30
N GLY A 33 1.17 -16.45 24.38
CA GLY A 33 0.30 -17.57 24.78
C GLY A 33 1.02 -18.81 25.31
N ASN A 34 2.33 -18.76 25.51
CA ASN A 34 3.10 -19.85 26.12
C ASN A 34 2.63 -20.10 27.57
N THR A 35 2.86 -21.31 28.10
CA THR A 35 2.43 -21.74 29.44
C THR A 35 3.16 -21.05 30.59
N ASP A 36 4.34 -20.48 30.34
CA ASP A 36 5.10 -19.62 31.28
C ASP A 36 5.76 -18.47 30.52
N PRO A 37 4.97 -17.51 30.01
CA PRO A 37 5.47 -16.50 29.11
C PRO A 37 6.12 -15.36 29.90
N ASP A 38 7.18 -14.76 29.33
CA ASP A 38 7.70 -13.47 29.78
C ASP A 38 6.53 -12.47 29.82
N PRO A 39 6.20 -11.86 30.98
CA PRO A 39 5.01 -11.03 31.15
C PRO A 39 4.98 -9.80 30.23
N THR A 40 6.08 -9.52 29.52
CA THR A 40 6.15 -8.42 28.55
C THR A 40 5.64 -8.78 27.16
N TRP A 41 5.31 -10.03 26.86
CA TRP A 41 4.82 -10.44 25.53
C TRP A 41 3.58 -9.63 25.08
N GLU A 42 2.68 -9.30 26.01
CA GLU A 42 1.45 -8.51 25.78
C GLU A 42 1.74 -7.08 25.28
N LEU A 43 2.95 -6.56 25.50
CA LEU A 43 3.36 -5.25 24.94
C LEU A 43 3.54 -5.30 23.43
N TYR A 44 3.82 -6.49 22.89
CA TYR A 44 4.22 -6.71 21.52
C TYR A 44 3.17 -7.46 20.70
N TRP A 45 2.27 -8.19 21.35
CA TRP A 45 1.28 -9.03 20.70
C TRP A 45 -0.12 -8.82 21.27
N VAL A 46 -1.12 -8.94 20.41
CA VAL A 46 -2.53 -8.99 20.80
C VAL A 46 -3.09 -10.38 20.48
N ASP A 47 -3.87 -10.93 21.40
CA ASP A 47 -4.60 -12.19 21.22
C ASP A 47 -5.81 -11.97 20.29
N LEU A 48 -5.89 -12.73 19.21
CA LEU A 48 -7.01 -12.74 18.27
C LEU A 48 -8.01 -13.89 18.55
N GLY A 49 -7.68 -14.78 19.48
CA GLY A 49 -8.48 -15.94 19.87
C GLY A 49 -8.24 -17.17 19.00
N ILE A 50 -9.18 -18.12 19.05
CA ILE A 50 -9.09 -19.44 18.39
C ILE A 50 -9.55 -19.44 16.93
N ALA A 51 -10.29 -18.42 16.50
CA ALA A 51 -10.80 -18.35 15.13
C ALA A 51 -9.66 -17.95 14.18
N ILE A 52 -9.55 -18.65 13.05
CA ILE A 52 -8.56 -18.31 12.01
C ILE A 52 -8.77 -16.86 11.57
N PRO A 53 -7.79 -15.96 11.78
CA PRO A 53 -7.93 -14.56 11.41
C PRO A 53 -7.98 -14.37 9.90
N ASP A 54 -8.64 -13.30 9.46
CA ASP A 54 -8.66 -12.91 8.05
C ASP A 54 -7.24 -12.70 7.52
N GLY A 55 -6.93 -13.35 6.39
CA GLY A 55 -5.62 -13.25 5.75
C GLY A 55 -4.59 -14.29 6.20
N TRP A 56 -4.86 -15.06 7.27
CA TRP A 56 -3.93 -16.06 7.80
C TRP A 56 -3.48 -17.08 6.76
N GLU A 57 -4.44 -17.70 6.06
CA GLU A 57 -4.16 -18.75 5.07
C GLU A 57 -3.32 -18.24 3.90
N TYR A 58 -3.50 -16.98 3.51
CA TYR A 58 -2.71 -16.36 2.43
C TYR A 58 -1.28 -16.08 2.87
N GLN A 59 -1.08 -15.71 4.13
CA GLN A 59 0.23 -15.41 4.69
C GLN A 59 1.04 -16.67 5.03
N TYR A 60 0.36 -17.71 5.51
CA TYR A 60 0.95 -18.94 6.02
C TYR A 60 0.30 -20.19 5.42
N PRO A 61 0.40 -20.40 4.08
CA PRO A 61 -0.28 -21.50 3.38
C PRO A 61 0.20 -22.90 3.79
N THR A 62 1.37 -22.99 4.43
CA THR A 62 1.97 -24.24 4.93
C THR A 62 2.02 -24.29 6.47
N GLY A 63 1.30 -23.39 7.14
CA GLY A 63 1.34 -23.21 8.58
C GLY A 63 2.37 -22.17 9.02
N ASN A 64 2.35 -21.88 10.31
CA ASN A 64 3.20 -20.88 10.95
C ASN A 64 3.80 -21.46 12.22
N SER A 65 5.05 -21.11 12.52
CA SER A 65 5.78 -21.58 13.69
C SER A 65 6.54 -20.42 14.33
N TRP A 66 6.55 -20.37 15.66
CA TRP A 66 7.44 -19.47 16.39
C TRP A 66 8.90 -19.85 16.17
N VAL A 67 9.74 -18.85 15.90
CA VAL A 67 11.18 -19.05 15.70
C VAL A 67 11.95 -18.09 16.59
N ASP A 68 12.87 -18.64 17.38
CA ASP A 68 13.77 -17.87 18.24
C ASP A 68 14.65 -16.91 17.42
N ASP A 69 15.06 -15.79 18.01
CA ASP A 69 15.93 -14.75 17.41
C ASP A 69 15.34 -14.00 16.21
N THR A 70 14.16 -14.39 15.74
CA THR A 70 13.47 -13.77 14.60
C THR A 70 12.88 -12.42 14.99
N VAL A 71 13.00 -11.43 14.10
CA VAL A 71 12.39 -10.12 14.31
C VAL A 71 11.01 -10.08 13.67
N TYR A 72 10.00 -9.95 14.53
CA TYR A 72 8.61 -9.73 14.14
C TYR A 72 8.28 -8.23 14.21
N SER A 73 7.39 -7.77 13.34
CA SER A 73 6.95 -6.37 13.28
C SER A 73 5.48 -6.34 12.87
N PRO A 74 4.69 -5.34 13.31
CA PRO A 74 3.24 -5.32 13.06
C PRO A 74 2.84 -5.46 11.60
N MET A 75 3.68 -5.03 10.65
CA MET A 75 3.50 -5.18 9.20
C MET A 75 2.07 -4.90 8.67
N ASN A 76 1.28 -4.05 9.34
CA ASN A 76 -0.13 -3.82 9.02
C ASN A 76 -0.35 -2.68 8.00
N ARG A 77 0.55 -2.55 7.02
CA ARG A 77 0.53 -1.43 6.04
C ARG A 77 -0.73 -1.44 5.15
N GLY A 78 -1.40 -2.58 5.06
CA GLY A 78 -2.55 -2.80 4.19
C GLY A 78 -2.14 -3.08 2.74
N PHE A 79 -3.13 -3.45 1.92
CA PHE A 79 -2.97 -3.71 0.49
C PHE A 79 -3.29 -2.47 -0.33
N PRO A 80 -2.66 -2.33 -1.51
CA PRO A 80 -3.02 -1.28 -2.46
C PRO A 80 -4.43 -1.51 -2.97
N THR A 81 -5.23 -0.45 -2.96
CA THR A 81 -6.57 -0.46 -3.53
C THR A 81 -6.60 0.04 -4.97
N VAL A 82 -5.52 0.70 -5.41
CA VAL A 82 -5.36 1.25 -6.75
C VAL A 82 -4.07 0.72 -7.37
N ASN A 83 -4.15 0.30 -8.64
CA ASN A 83 -3.01 -0.14 -9.44
C ASN A 83 -3.10 0.40 -10.87
N VAL A 84 -1.95 0.56 -11.52
CA VAL A 84 -1.85 0.94 -12.93
C VAL A 84 -0.50 0.53 -13.50
N PHE A 85 -0.46 0.21 -14.78
CA PHE A 85 0.80 0.11 -15.52
C PHE A 85 1.08 1.45 -16.22
N HIS A 86 2.27 1.98 -16.02
CA HIS A 86 2.72 3.23 -16.64
C HIS A 86 4.24 3.14 -16.86
N GLU A 87 4.70 3.50 -18.05
CA GLU A 87 6.13 3.53 -18.41
C GLU A 87 6.92 2.25 -18.02
N GLN A 88 6.38 1.08 -18.36
CA GLN A 88 6.97 -0.24 -18.03
C GLN A 88 7.16 -0.52 -16.53
N ARG A 89 6.38 0.15 -15.67
CA ARG A 89 6.30 -0.13 -14.24
C ARG A 89 4.89 -0.52 -13.84
N LEU A 90 4.79 -1.42 -12.86
CA LEU A 90 3.57 -1.61 -12.09
C LEU A 90 3.61 -0.59 -10.94
N ILE A 91 2.59 0.27 -10.86
CA ILE A 91 2.48 1.27 -9.82
C ILE A 91 1.30 0.91 -8.91
N LEU A 92 1.57 0.78 -7.62
CA LEU A 92 0.62 0.41 -6.58
C LEU A 92 0.44 1.58 -5.61
N MET A 93 -0.80 1.82 -5.22
CA MET A 93 -1.23 3.06 -4.56
C MET A 93 -2.35 2.82 -3.55
N ALA A 94 -2.59 3.84 -2.72
CA ALA A 94 -3.74 3.91 -1.81
C ALA A 94 -3.77 2.76 -0.79
N ASN A 95 -2.63 2.53 -0.14
CA ASN A 95 -2.53 1.61 0.99
C ASN A 95 -3.19 2.22 2.24
N LYS A 96 -3.75 1.39 3.11
CA LYS A 96 -4.44 1.84 4.34
C LYS A 96 -3.60 2.82 5.17
N ASP A 97 -2.32 2.50 5.37
CA ASP A 97 -1.43 3.32 6.21
C ASP A 97 -0.72 4.44 5.45
N ASN A 98 -0.67 4.37 4.12
CA ASN A 98 -0.02 5.37 3.26
C ASN A 98 -0.92 5.67 2.05
N PRO A 99 -2.05 6.39 2.26
CA PRO A 99 -3.05 6.63 1.22
C PRO A 99 -2.58 7.57 0.09
N THR A 100 -1.53 8.34 0.35
CA THR A 100 -0.88 9.31 -0.55
C THR A 100 0.31 8.71 -1.32
N ALA A 101 0.75 7.50 -0.97
CA ALA A 101 1.99 6.93 -1.50
C ALA A 101 1.78 6.19 -2.82
N LEU A 102 2.77 6.35 -3.69
CA LEU A 102 2.98 5.61 -4.93
C LEU A 102 4.20 4.72 -4.78
N TYR A 103 4.03 3.45 -5.08
CA TYR A 103 5.11 2.47 -5.14
C TYR A 103 5.23 2.00 -6.59
N GLY A 104 6.27 2.43 -7.29
CA GLY A 104 6.57 1.96 -8.64
C GLY A 104 7.54 0.81 -8.60
N SER A 105 7.26 -0.26 -9.35
CA SER A 105 8.18 -1.38 -9.51
C SER A 105 9.43 -0.99 -10.28
N ALA A 106 10.44 -1.87 -10.34
CA ALA A 106 11.53 -1.74 -11.30
C ALA A 106 10.99 -1.78 -12.74
N ILE A 107 11.74 -1.21 -13.68
CA ILE A 107 11.39 -1.26 -15.11
C ILE A 107 11.44 -2.70 -15.59
N GLY A 108 10.34 -3.20 -16.14
CA GLY A 108 10.27 -4.56 -16.71
C GLY A 108 10.22 -5.70 -15.68
N ASP A 109 10.46 -5.44 -14.40
CA ASP A 109 10.25 -6.38 -13.30
C ASP A 109 9.15 -5.85 -12.35
N PHE A 110 7.94 -6.35 -12.56
CA PHE A 110 6.73 -5.90 -11.87
C PHE A 110 6.61 -6.40 -10.42
N PHE A 111 7.53 -7.23 -9.95
CA PHE A 111 7.51 -7.77 -8.58
C PHE A 111 8.59 -7.16 -7.68
N ALA A 112 9.55 -6.42 -8.25
CA ALA A 112 10.58 -5.72 -7.51
C ALA A 112 10.08 -4.36 -7.00
N PHE A 113 9.99 -4.19 -5.68
CA PHE A 113 9.55 -2.95 -5.00
C PHE A 113 10.53 -2.44 -3.94
N THR A 114 11.79 -2.89 -3.97
CA THR A 114 12.84 -2.40 -3.07
C THR A 114 13.48 -1.15 -3.69
N PRO A 115 13.31 0.05 -3.12
CA PRO A 115 13.80 1.27 -3.74
C PRO A 115 15.32 1.32 -3.83
N GLY A 116 15.82 2.02 -4.85
CA GLY A 116 17.24 2.31 -5.01
C GLY A 116 17.45 3.56 -5.86
N PRO A 117 18.68 4.06 -5.98
CA PRO A 117 18.97 5.34 -6.62
C PRO A 117 19.05 5.29 -8.16
N ASN A 118 19.12 4.10 -8.77
CA ASN A 118 19.29 3.99 -10.22
C ASN A 118 17.97 4.21 -10.96
N ASP A 119 18.06 4.70 -12.19
CA ASP A 119 16.89 5.07 -13.00
C ASP A 119 15.91 3.91 -13.23
N ASP A 120 16.40 2.68 -13.36
CA ASP A 120 15.58 1.48 -13.59
C ASP A 120 14.99 0.87 -12.31
N GLN A 121 15.43 1.34 -11.14
CA GLN A 121 15.04 0.77 -9.86
C GLN A 121 13.64 1.20 -9.41
N PRO A 122 13.02 0.45 -8.49
CA PRO A 122 11.72 0.81 -7.92
C PRO A 122 11.77 2.17 -7.22
N PHE A 123 10.64 2.87 -7.18
CA PHE A 123 10.53 4.15 -6.48
C PHE A 123 9.41 4.15 -5.42
N LEU A 124 9.59 5.00 -4.42
CA LEU A 124 8.55 5.38 -3.46
C LEU A 124 8.40 6.89 -3.52
N TYR A 125 7.23 7.35 -3.93
CA TYR A 125 6.88 8.77 -3.95
C TYR A 125 5.65 9.00 -3.09
N VAL A 126 5.61 10.08 -2.34
CA VAL A 126 4.45 10.44 -1.51
C VAL A 126 3.93 11.77 -2.02
N LEU A 127 2.64 11.82 -2.39
CA LEU A 127 2.00 13.09 -2.72
C LEU A 127 2.04 14.00 -1.50
N ASP A 128 2.72 15.13 -1.62
CA ASP A 128 2.76 16.14 -0.58
C ASP A 128 1.70 17.21 -0.87
N SER A 129 0.81 17.41 0.09
CA SER A 129 -0.24 18.43 0.01
C SER A 129 -0.78 18.74 1.40
N SER A 130 -1.37 19.93 1.57
CA SER A 130 -1.88 20.39 2.86
C SER A 130 -2.97 19.48 3.47
N ASP A 131 -3.68 18.71 2.64
CA ASP A 131 -4.89 17.97 3.05
C ASP A 131 -4.75 16.43 3.02
N THR A 132 -3.52 15.88 2.95
CA THR A 132 -3.24 14.41 2.92
C THR A 132 -4.22 13.63 2.01
N PRO A 133 -4.16 13.81 0.68
CA PRO A 133 -5.10 13.20 -0.25
C PRO A 133 -5.06 11.67 -0.22
N GLU A 134 -6.23 11.04 -0.17
CA GLU A 134 -6.33 9.62 -0.46
C GLU A 134 -6.52 9.41 -1.96
N ILE A 135 -5.63 8.65 -2.58
CA ILE A 135 -5.72 8.26 -4.00
C ILE A 135 -6.93 7.32 -4.17
N LYS A 136 -7.80 7.62 -5.15
CA LYS A 136 -9.05 6.89 -5.39
C LYS A 136 -9.06 6.12 -6.71
N TRP A 137 -8.36 6.64 -7.71
CA TRP A 137 -8.19 5.97 -8.99
C TRP A 137 -6.94 6.51 -9.69
N ALA A 138 -6.43 5.74 -10.64
CA ALA A 138 -5.29 6.10 -11.46
C ALA A 138 -5.50 5.65 -12.91
N ARG A 139 -5.02 6.44 -13.86
CA ARG A 139 -5.03 6.11 -15.29
C ARG A 139 -3.73 6.57 -15.95
N SER A 140 -3.13 5.66 -16.72
CA SER A 140 -1.98 5.96 -17.56
C SER A 140 -2.46 6.62 -18.85
N GLN A 141 -2.00 7.85 -19.09
CA GLN A 141 -2.05 8.52 -20.38
C GLN A 141 -0.62 8.94 -20.74
N ARG A 142 -0.44 10.10 -21.41
CA ARG A 142 0.89 10.72 -21.59
C ARG A 142 1.57 11.01 -20.24
N SER A 143 0.77 11.39 -19.26
CA SER A 143 1.16 11.50 -17.86
C SER A 143 0.32 10.50 -17.05
N LEU A 144 0.78 10.15 -15.86
CA LEU A 144 -0.02 9.38 -14.92
C LEU A 144 -1.02 10.30 -14.24
N ILE A 145 -2.31 10.12 -14.51
CA ILE A 145 -3.39 10.92 -13.91
C ILE A 145 -3.97 10.19 -12.72
N LEU A 146 -4.06 10.87 -11.58
CA LEU A 146 -4.64 10.38 -10.34
C LEU A 146 -5.84 11.21 -9.93
N GLY A 147 -6.92 10.57 -9.53
CA GLY A 147 -8.00 11.23 -8.80
C GLY A 147 -7.88 10.94 -7.32
N THR A 148 -7.94 11.99 -6.50
CA THR A 148 -7.81 11.89 -5.04
C THR A 148 -9.01 12.49 -4.32
N SER A 149 -9.04 12.38 -2.99
CA SER A 149 -10.02 13.04 -2.13
C SER A 149 -9.87 14.57 -2.05
N SER A 150 -8.78 15.17 -2.54
CA SER A 150 -8.55 16.62 -2.50
C SER A 150 -8.33 17.26 -3.88
N GLY A 151 -8.33 16.47 -4.95
CA GLY A 151 -8.11 16.98 -6.30
C GLY A 151 -7.59 15.94 -7.27
N GLU A 152 -7.39 16.36 -8.51
CA GLU A 152 -6.69 15.57 -9.52
C GLU A 152 -5.22 15.95 -9.57
N TRP A 153 -4.37 14.95 -9.77
CA TRP A 153 -2.93 15.09 -9.87
C TRP A 153 -2.45 14.50 -11.18
N ALA A 154 -1.52 15.19 -11.83
CA ALA A 154 -0.75 14.66 -12.94
C ALA A 154 0.67 14.39 -12.45
N ILE A 155 1.14 13.17 -12.67
CA ILE A 155 2.53 12.77 -12.40
C ILE A 155 3.25 12.64 -13.73
N ASN A 156 4.36 13.33 -13.84
CA ASN A 156 5.22 13.38 -15.02
C ASN A 156 6.70 13.38 -14.60
N SER A 157 7.57 13.38 -15.59
CA SER A 157 9.02 13.46 -15.49
C SER A 157 9.55 14.11 -16.77
N GLU A 158 10.84 14.42 -16.85
CA GLU A 158 11.41 14.97 -18.08
C GLU A 158 11.47 13.93 -19.20
N THR A 159 11.77 12.67 -18.87
CA THR A 159 11.93 11.58 -19.84
C THR A 159 11.11 10.34 -19.48
N THR A 160 11.35 9.81 -18.28
CA THR A 160 10.59 8.68 -17.70
C THR A 160 10.67 8.78 -16.20
N ILE A 161 9.64 8.30 -15.51
CA ILE A 161 9.57 8.29 -14.06
C ILE A 161 10.68 7.39 -13.52
N THR A 162 11.61 8.01 -12.80
CA THR A 162 12.72 7.36 -12.11
C THR A 162 12.66 7.68 -10.61
N PRO A 163 13.37 6.94 -9.74
CA PRO A 163 13.42 7.28 -8.32
C PRO A 163 13.89 8.71 -8.01
N THR A 164 14.62 9.34 -8.93
CA THR A 164 15.19 10.68 -8.78
C THR A 164 14.49 11.78 -9.59
N ASP A 165 13.65 11.40 -10.56
CA ASP A 165 12.90 12.34 -11.42
C ASP A 165 11.41 11.99 -11.41
N ILE A 166 10.68 12.64 -10.50
CA ILE A 166 9.23 12.55 -10.36
C ILE A 166 8.69 13.93 -10.03
N ASN A 167 7.84 14.46 -10.90
CA ASN A 167 7.11 15.69 -10.68
C ASN A 167 5.61 15.40 -10.55
N ALA A 168 4.99 15.91 -9.50
CA ALA A 168 3.58 15.72 -9.20
C ALA A 168 2.91 17.09 -9.09
N GLU A 169 1.95 17.33 -9.98
CA GLU A 169 1.27 18.62 -10.09
C GLU A 169 -0.23 18.46 -9.90
N GLN A 170 -0.79 19.21 -8.97
CA GLN A 170 -2.24 19.25 -8.77
C GLN A 170 -2.89 20.07 -9.90
N GLN A 171 -3.79 19.43 -10.65
CA GLN A 171 -4.46 20.02 -11.81
C GLN A 171 -5.75 20.75 -11.41
N ASN A 172 -6.44 20.25 -10.39
CA ASN A 172 -7.66 20.87 -9.87
C ASN A 172 -7.99 20.36 -8.46
N TYR A 173 -9.09 20.88 -7.89
CA TYR A 173 -9.60 20.50 -6.57
C TYR A 173 -10.86 19.61 -6.63
N ALA A 174 -11.10 18.95 -7.78
CA ALA A 174 -12.24 18.06 -7.92
C ALA A 174 -12.01 16.77 -7.11
N LYS A 175 -12.88 16.54 -6.13
CA LYS A 175 -12.76 15.40 -5.21
C LYS A 175 -13.36 14.16 -5.85
N SER A 176 -12.58 13.09 -5.93
CA SER A 176 -13.02 11.84 -6.55
C SER A 176 -13.70 10.91 -5.55
N LEU A 177 -14.75 10.21 -6.00
CA LEU A 177 -15.31 9.07 -5.29
C LEU A 177 -14.51 7.79 -5.64
N LEU A 178 -14.34 6.89 -4.67
CA LEU A 178 -13.73 5.57 -4.91
C LEU A 178 -14.62 4.73 -5.83
N THR A 179 -14.34 4.77 -7.12
CA THR A 179 -15.10 4.07 -8.17
C THR A 179 -14.18 3.71 -9.33
N LEU A 180 -14.55 2.71 -10.12
CA LEU A 180 -13.88 2.43 -11.37
C LEU A 180 -14.16 3.57 -12.36
N THR A 181 -13.10 4.19 -12.87
CA THR A 181 -13.20 5.21 -13.90
C THR A 181 -13.22 4.59 -15.29
N THR A 182 -13.84 5.28 -16.24
CA THR A 182 -13.91 4.85 -17.64
C THR A 182 -13.08 5.80 -18.48
N HIS A 183 -12.21 5.25 -19.33
CA HIS A 183 -11.42 6.02 -20.28
C HIS A 183 -12.06 5.90 -21.67
N VAL A 184 -12.41 7.02 -22.30
CA VAL A 184 -12.91 7.07 -23.67
C VAL A 184 -12.05 8.06 -24.45
N ASP A 185 -11.34 7.56 -25.46
CA ASP A 185 -10.38 8.32 -26.27
C ASP A 185 -9.31 9.03 -25.43
N THR A 186 -9.46 10.33 -25.18
CA THR A 186 -8.53 11.16 -24.40
C THR A 186 -9.12 11.62 -23.06
N GLU A 187 -10.38 11.27 -22.78
CA GLU A 187 -11.12 11.72 -21.60
C GLU A 187 -11.31 10.59 -20.58
N ILE A 188 -11.04 10.91 -19.32
CA ILE A 188 -11.27 10.02 -18.18
C ILE A 188 -12.53 10.47 -17.46
N PHE A 189 -13.55 9.61 -17.47
CA PHE A 189 -14.80 9.80 -16.76
C PHE A 189 -14.73 9.20 -15.36
N TYR A 190 -15.11 10.00 -14.36
CA TYR A 190 -15.14 9.57 -12.97
C TYR A 190 -16.29 10.25 -12.20
N ILE A 191 -16.67 9.66 -11.08
CA ILE A 191 -17.75 10.19 -10.24
C ILE A 191 -17.14 11.07 -9.14
N GLU A 192 -17.67 12.29 -8.98
CA GLU A 192 -17.26 13.21 -7.92
C GLU A 192 -17.72 12.69 -6.55
N GLN A 193 -16.97 13.04 -5.50
CA GLN A 193 -17.35 12.81 -4.13
C GLN A 193 -18.78 13.31 -3.87
N GLY A 194 -19.59 12.48 -3.20
CA GLY A 194 -21.02 12.72 -3.02
C GLY A 194 -21.92 12.02 -4.04
N GLY A 195 -21.36 11.39 -5.08
CA GLY A 195 -22.04 10.38 -5.90
C GLY A 195 -23.12 10.91 -6.84
N ARG A 196 -23.16 12.23 -7.08
CA ARG A 196 -24.25 12.89 -7.82
C ARG A 196 -23.82 13.57 -9.11
N LYS A 197 -22.51 13.64 -9.39
CA LYS A 197 -21.95 14.33 -10.55
C LYS A 197 -20.96 13.41 -11.25
N LEU A 198 -21.12 13.28 -12.56
CA LEU A 198 -20.12 12.69 -13.45
C LEU A 198 -19.22 13.81 -13.94
N ARG A 199 -17.91 13.62 -13.85
CA ARG A 199 -16.90 14.54 -14.36
C ARG A 199 -16.05 13.83 -15.40
N ALA A 200 -15.52 14.64 -16.32
CA ALA A 200 -14.49 14.22 -17.24
C ALA A 200 -13.24 15.05 -16.96
N THR A 201 -12.09 14.40 -16.92
CA THR A 201 -10.80 15.07 -16.97
C THR A 201 -10.09 14.70 -18.26
N ARG A 202 -9.38 15.67 -18.81
CA ARG A 202 -8.54 15.51 -19.99
C ARG A 202 -7.21 16.16 -19.69
N PHE A 203 -6.13 15.53 -20.13
CA PHE A 203 -4.84 16.20 -20.17
C PHE A 203 -4.90 17.33 -21.19
N VAL A 204 -4.63 18.57 -20.77
CA VAL A 204 -4.50 19.73 -21.67
C VAL A 204 -3.03 20.13 -21.69
N GLN A 205 -2.43 20.15 -22.87
CA GLN A 205 -1.10 20.73 -23.07
C GLN A 205 -1.29 22.21 -23.40
N ASP A 206 -0.62 23.10 -22.66
CA ASP A 206 -0.44 24.49 -23.08
C ASP A 206 0.49 24.59 -24.30
#